data_AF-W9CDX3-F1
#
_entry.id   AF-W9CDX3-F1
#
_cell.length_a   1.000
_cell.length_b   1.000
_cell.length_c   1.000
_cell.angle_alpha   90.00
_cell.angle_beta   90.00
_cell.angle_gamma   90.00
#
_symmetry.space_group_name_H-M   'P 1'
#
loop_
_entity.id
_entity.type
_entity.pdbx_description
1 polymer ?
#
loop_
_entity_poly.entity_id
_entity_poly.type
_entity_poly.pdbx_seq_one_letter_code
_entity_poly.pdbx_strand_id
1 'polypeptide(L)'
;MSSTPSDNLNSPSKPKTTNRFHPSHPQTSNPRSTTNAPHHQTILLLFSSSPYYTELQQMQKEYQTSSHNTLLQTQNSLSIYRNAVRTRSPMGIQAAQEMIDRNVQEMVEFHEEKKRKWDVVMERLAEDVGGYLGRVLKEVVREMNGRVGLVGSEMNLEGVLNEVGTRMYAEK
;
A
#
# COMPACT_ATOMS: atom_id res chain seq x y z
N MET A 1 -6.53 -27.36 61.62
CA MET A 1 -7.83 -27.00 61.01
C MET A 1 -7.60 -27.08 59.50
N SER A 2 -7.94 -28.18 58.83
CA SER A 2 -9.31 -28.56 58.39
C SER A 2 -9.83 -27.54 57.36
N SER A 3 -10.30 -27.84 56.16
CA SER A 3 -10.55 -29.05 55.36
C SER A 3 -10.82 -28.52 53.93
N THR A 4 -10.45 -29.24 52.87
CA THR A 4 -11.29 -29.23 51.65
C THR A 4 -12.50 -30.13 51.93
N PRO A 5 -13.68 -29.90 51.34
CA PRO A 5 -13.96 -30.65 50.10
C PRO A 5 -15.00 -30.06 49.10
N SER A 6 -14.93 -30.60 47.88
CA SER A 6 -16.03 -31.12 47.03
C SER A 6 -16.99 -30.17 46.30
N ASP A 7 -17.07 -30.27 44.95
CA ASP A 7 -17.99 -31.11 44.14
C ASP A 7 -19.41 -30.48 44.08
N ASN A 8 -20.22 -30.48 43.02
CA ASN A 8 -20.37 -31.43 41.93
C ASN A 8 -21.38 -30.88 40.88
N LEU A 9 -21.16 -31.26 39.62
CA LEU A 9 -22.10 -31.80 38.63
C LEU A 9 -23.47 -31.15 38.29
N ASN A 10 -23.72 -31.21 36.97
CA ASN A 10 -24.97 -31.54 36.27
C ASN A 10 -25.94 -30.42 35.80
N SER A 11 -25.86 -30.14 34.49
CA SER A 11 -27.00 -30.04 33.54
C SER A 11 -27.96 -31.27 33.65
N PRO A 12 -29.14 -31.37 32.98
CA PRO A 12 -29.75 -30.53 31.92
C PRO A 12 -31.27 -30.27 32.13
N SER A 13 -31.95 -29.57 31.21
CA SER A 13 -33.29 -29.93 30.65
C SER A 13 -33.91 -28.83 29.74
N LYS A 14 -34.03 -29.14 28.45
CA LYS A 14 -35.17 -28.75 27.55
C LYS A 14 -36.39 -29.63 27.92
N PRO A 15 -37.67 -29.38 27.51
CA PRO A 15 -38.18 -29.06 26.16
C PRO A 15 -39.39 -28.07 26.18
N LYS A 16 -40.22 -27.75 25.18
CA LYS A 16 -40.77 -28.49 24.02
C LYS A 16 -41.52 -27.52 23.06
N THR A 17 -41.07 -27.49 21.81
CA THR A 17 -41.81 -27.58 20.53
C THR A 17 -43.29 -27.21 20.45
N THR A 18 -43.65 -26.38 19.45
CA THR A 18 -44.80 -26.64 18.56
C THR A 18 -44.49 -26.21 17.13
N ASN A 19 -44.43 -27.20 16.25
CA ASN A 19 -44.36 -27.08 14.80
C ASN A 19 -45.72 -26.68 14.23
N ARG A 20 -45.73 -25.85 13.19
CA ARG A 20 -46.72 -25.97 12.11
C ARG A 20 -46.03 -25.76 10.76
N PHE A 21 -45.82 -26.87 10.05
CA PHE A 21 -45.56 -26.94 8.61
C PHE A 21 -46.83 -26.53 7.83
N HIS A 22 -46.88 -26.11 6.55
CA HIS A 22 -46.39 -26.63 5.25
C HIS A 22 -46.86 -25.59 4.14
N PRO A 23 -46.65 -25.73 2.80
CA PRO A 23 -45.44 -25.89 1.97
C PRO A 23 -45.44 -25.10 0.61
N SER A 24 -44.46 -25.39 -0.28
CA SER A 24 -44.34 -25.14 -1.76
C SER A 24 -43.57 -23.86 -2.16
N HIS A 25 -42.57 -23.81 -3.04
CA HIS A 25 -41.85 -24.73 -3.95
C HIS A 25 -40.50 -24.03 -4.32
N PRO A 26 -39.55 -24.71 -5.00
CA PRO A 26 -38.12 -24.35 -5.05
C PRO A 26 -37.75 -23.47 -6.24
N GLN A 27 -36.89 -22.47 -6.04
CA GLN A 27 -36.09 -21.84 -7.11
C GLN A 27 -34.81 -21.26 -6.47
N THR A 28 -33.68 -21.96 -6.63
CA THR A 28 -32.62 -21.73 -7.63
C THR A 28 -31.63 -20.62 -7.24
N SER A 29 -30.35 -21.04 -7.26
CA SER A 29 -29.14 -20.25 -7.53
C SER A 29 -28.75 -19.14 -6.53
N ASN A 30 -27.72 -19.46 -5.74
CA ASN A 30 -26.57 -18.55 -5.62
C ASN A 30 -26.18 -18.07 -7.03
N PRO A 31 -25.87 -16.77 -7.23
CA PRO A 31 -24.45 -16.42 -7.18
C PRO A 31 -24.16 -14.93 -6.87
N ARG A 32 -23.25 -14.68 -5.91
CA ARG A 32 -22.25 -13.61 -6.07
C ARG A 32 -21.12 -13.75 -5.06
N SER A 33 -20.37 -14.84 -5.17
CA SER A 33 -18.92 -14.70 -4.99
C SER A 33 -18.45 -13.89 -6.17
N THR A 34 -18.19 -12.60 -5.97
CA THR A 34 -17.61 -11.73 -6.99
C THR A 34 -16.27 -12.32 -7.42
N THR A 35 -16.26 -12.89 -8.61
CA THR A 35 -15.10 -13.42 -9.33
C THR A 35 -14.18 -12.26 -9.74
N ASN A 36 -13.61 -11.55 -8.77
CA ASN A 36 -12.72 -10.40 -8.98
C ASN A 36 -11.29 -10.83 -9.36
N ALA A 37 -10.98 -12.12 -9.31
CA ALA A 37 -9.61 -12.65 -9.36
C ALA A 37 -9.01 -12.90 -10.77
N PRO A 38 -9.72 -13.47 -11.77
CA PRO A 38 -9.03 -14.07 -12.91
C PRO A 38 -8.38 -13.04 -13.85
N HIS A 39 -8.99 -11.87 -14.06
CA HIS A 39 -8.43 -10.88 -14.98
C HIS A 39 -7.38 -9.98 -14.33
N HIS A 40 -7.43 -9.74 -13.02
CA HIS A 40 -6.40 -8.99 -12.27
C HIS A 40 -5.10 -9.79 -12.24
N GLN A 41 -5.20 -11.09 -11.97
CA GLN A 41 -4.07 -12.01 -12.13
C GLN A 41 -3.55 -12.05 -13.56
N THR A 42 -4.41 -12.01 -14.57
CA THR A 42 -3.98 -11.99 -15.99
C THR A 42 -3.24 -10.69 -16.33
N ILE A 43 -3.73 -9.54 -15.87
CA ILE A 43 -3.09 -8.22 -16.07
C ILE A 43 -1.74 -8.17 -15.37
N LEU A 44 -1.67 -8.61 -14.11
CA LEU A 44 -0.41 -8.72 -13.38
C LEU A 44 0.58 -9.67 -14.07
N LEU A 45 0.10 -10.80 -14.60
CA LEU A 45 0.94 -11.74 -15.34
C LEU A 45 1.55 -11.09 -16.59
N LEU A 46 0.74 -10.34 -17.36
CA LEU A 46 1.18 -9.61 -18.54
C LEU A 46 2.26 -8.58 -18.18
N PHE A 47 2.06 -7.77 -17.14
CA PHE A 47 3.08 -6.82 -16.69
C PHE A 47 4.34 -7.54 -16.18
N SER A 48 4.20 -8.61 -15.40
CA SER A 48 5.32 -9.35 -14.84
C SER A 48 6.20 -10.05 -15.87
N SER A 49 5.70 -10.24 -17.10
CA SER A 49 6.48 -10.80 -18.20
C SER A 49 7.48 -9.79 -18.79
N SER A 50 7.31 -8.50 -18.49
CA SER A 50 8.19 -7.43 -18.95
C SER A 50 9.41 -7.27 -18.03
N PRO A 51 10.63 -7.08 -18.57
CA PRO A 51 11.81 -6.77 -17.75
C PRO A 51 11.66 -5.44 -16.99
N TYR A 52 10.88 -4.49 -17.54
CA TYR A 52 10.62 -3.19 -16.91
C TYR A 52 9.85 -3.32 -15.60
N TYR A 53 9.01 -4.34 -15.44
CA TYR A 53 8.32 -4.62 -14.19
C TYR A 53 9.31 -4.93 -13.05
N THR A 54 10.31 -5.78 -13.33
CA THR A 54 11.33 -6.13 -12.34
C THR A 54 12.21 -4.93 -12.00
N GLU A 55 12.55 -4.11 -13.00
CA GLU A 55 13.29 -2.85 -12.79
C GLU A 55 12.50 -1.89 -11.88
N LEU A 56 11.20 -1.71 -12.11
CA LEU A 56 10.33 -0.88 -11.26
C LEU A 56 10.23 -1.42 -9.83
N GLN A 57 10.11 -2.73 -9.64
CA GLN A 57 10.13 -3.33 -8.30
C GLN A 57 11.42 -3.03 -7.54
N GLN A 58 12.56 -3.17 -8.21
CA GLN A 58 13.86 -2.87 -7.63
C GLN A 58 13.99 -1.38 -7.28
N MET A 59 13.57 -0.49 -8.19
CA MET A 59 13.57 0.95 -7.97
C MET A 59 12.67 1.36 -6.79
N GLN A 60 11.48 0.79 -6.67
CA GLN A 60 10.59 1.02 -5.54
C GLN A 60 11.25 0.61 -4.22
N LYS A 61 11.86 -0.57 -4.18
CA LYS A 61 12.56 -1.07 -2.98
C LYS A 61 13.73 -0.17 -2.58
N GLU A 62 14.53 0.25 -3.55
CA GLU A 62 15.63 1.19 -3.33
C GLU A 62 15.13 2.52 -2.79
N TYR A 63 14.08 3.07 -3.42
CA TYR A 63 13.48 4.32 -2.99
C TYR A 63 12.97 4.23 -1.55
N GLN A 64 12.20 3.19 -1.22
CA GLN A 64 11.69 2.97 0.14
C GLN A 64 12.81 2.84 1.18
N THR A 65 13.87 2.07 0.85
CA THR A 65 15.00 1.84 1.76
C THR A 65 15.76 3.14 2.02
N SER A 66 16.12 3.87 0.97
CA SER A 66 16.87 5.13 1.09
C SER A 66 16.05 6.22 1.77
N SER A 67 14.78 6.41 1.38
CA SER A 67 13.88 7.37 2.03
C SER A 67 13.70 7.05 3.52
N HIS A 68 13.58 5.76 3.88
CA HIS A 68 13.50 5.37 5.30
C HIS A 68 14.77 5.76 6.07
N ASN A 69 15.95 5.52 5.50
CA ASN A 69 17.22 5.89 6.13
C ASN A 69 17.35 7.41 6.33
N THR A 70 17.01 8.21 5.31
CA THR A 70 17.05 9.68 5.42
C THR A 70 16.02 10.21 6.43
N LEU A 71 14.85 9.59 6.51
CA LEU A 71 13.84 9.92 7.54
C LEU A 71 14.36 9.63 8.95
N LEU A 72 15.02 8.49 9.16
CA LEU A 72 15.64 8.15 10.45
C LEU A 72 16.74 9.16 10.83
N GLN A 73 17.58 9.55 9.87
CA GLN A 73 18.59 10.59 10.09
C GLN A 73 17.95 11.94 10.45
N THR A 74 16.90 12.33 9.73
CA THR A 74 16.15 13.56 10.01
C THR A 74 15.50 13.54 11.38
N GLN A 75 14.93 12.41 11.79
CA GLN A 75 14.39 12.23 13.13
C GLN A 75 15.47 12.41 14.21
N ASN A 76 16.68 11.90 13.98
CA ASN A 76 17.80 12.11 14.88
C ASN A 76 18.20 13.59 14.95
N SER A 77 18.33 14.27 13.80
CA SER A 77 18.62 15.71 13.74
C SER A 77 17.57 16.54 14.49
N LEU A 78 16.28 16.19 14.37
CA LEU A 78 15.19 16.81 15.13
C LEU A 78 15.30 16.58 16.63
N SER A 79 15.73 15.39 17.06
CA SER A 79 15.99 15.09 18.47
C SER A 79 17.13 15.96 19.02
N ILE A 80 18.21 16.10 18.26
CA ILE A 80 19.35 16.99 18.60
C ILE A 80 18.89 18.44 18.69
N TYR A 81 18.12 18.91 17.71
CA TYR A 81 17.54 20.26 17.71
C TYR A 81 16.72 20.50 18.97
N ARG A 82 15.80 19.59 19.30
CA ARG A 82 14.94 19.69 20.49
C ARG A 82 15.78 19.78 21.77
N ASN A 83 16.85 19.00 21.87
CA ASN A 83 17.75 19.04 23.02
C ASN A 83 18.52 20.37 23.10
N ALA A 84 19.01 20.89 21.97
CA ALA A 84 19.71 22.17 21.90
C ALA A 84 18.81 23.35 22.27
N VAL A 85 17.54 23.33 21.86
CA VAL A 85 16.51 24.29 22.30
C VAL A 85 16.32 24.20 23.81
N ARG A 86 16.20 22.99 24.36
CA ARG A 86 16.01 22.79 25.81
C ARG A 86 17.19 23.33 26.64
N THR A 87 18.41 23.15 26.15
CA THR A 87 19.63 23.67 26.81
C THR A 87 19.94 25.12 26.44
N ARG A 88 19.10 25.77 25.63
CA ARG A 88 19.30 27.15 25.14
C ARG A 88 20.68 27.35 24.51
N SER A 89 21.16 26.36 23.76
CA SER A 89 22.45 26.41 23.06
C SER A 89 22.27 26.93 21.63
N PRO A 90 22.57 28.21 21.32
CA PRO A 90 22.31 28.76 19.99
C PRO A 90 23.14 28.07 18.91
N MET A 91 24.40 27.74 19.19
CA MET A 91 25.26 26.99 18.27
C MET A 91 24.70 25.58 18.00
N GLY A 92 24.16 24.90 19.03
CA GLY A 92 23.56 23.58 18.87
C GLY A 92 22.26 23.62 18.05
N ILE A 93 21.46 24.67 18.22
CA ILE A 93 20.23 24.89 17.44
C ILE A 93 20.60 25.08 15.96
N GLN A 94 21.56 25.96 15.69
CA GLN A 94 22.00 26.24 14.32
C GLN A 94 22.55 24.99 13.63
N ALA A 95 23.48 24.27 14.28
CA ALA A 95 24.06 23.06 13.70
C ALA A 95 23.01 21.98 13.43
N ALA A 96 22.05 21.79 14.35
CA ALA A 96 20.97 20.82 14.14
C ALA A 96 20.02 21.24 13.02
N GLN A 97 19.77 22.54 12.86
CA GLN A 97 18.95 23.07 11.78
C GLN A 97 19.63 22.89 10.42
N GLU A 98 20.92 23.17 10.31
CA GLU A 98 21.71 22.90 9.09
C GLU A 98 21.67 21.42 8.70
N MET A 99 21.68 20.50 9.67
CA MET A 99 21.53 19.06 9.41
C MET A 99 20.12 18.71 8.92
N ILE A 100 19.07 19.32 9.48
CA ILE A 100 17.69 19.10 9.03
C ILE A 100 17.54 19.59 7.59
N ASP A 101 17.99 20.82 7.30
CA ASP A 101 17.88 21.42 5.99
C ASP A 101 18.63 20.60 4.94
N ARG A 102 19.83 20.12 5.26
CA ARG A 102 20.59 19.20 4.39
C ARG A 102 19.82 17.91 4.13
N ASN A 103 19.29 17.26 5.16
CA ASN A 103 18.57 15.99 4.99
C ASN A 103 17.29 16.17 4.14
N VAL A 104 16.59 17.30 4.32
CA VAL A 104 15.41 17.63 3.50
C VAL A 104 15.82 17.85 2.05
N GLN A 105 16.88 18.62 1.80
CA GLN A 105 17.40 18.85 0.46
C GLN A 105 17.79 17.54 -0.23
N GLU A 106 18.57 16.68 0.45
CA GLU A 106 18.96 15.37 -0.05
C GLU A 106 17.73 14.49 -0.36
N MET A 107 16.70 14.53 0.48
CA MET A 107 15.47 13.76 0.26
C MET A 107 14.69 14.24 -0.96
N VAL A 108 14.62 15.56 -1.18
CA VAL A 108 13.96 16.15 -2.35
C VAL A 108 14.72 15.80 -3.63
N GLU A 109 16.03 16.00 -3.65
CA GLU A 109 16.87 15.67 -4.80
C GLU A 109 16.79 14.17 -5.16
N PHE A 110 16.87 13.30 -4.14
CA PHE A 110 16.74 11.87 -4.34
C PHE A 110 15.35 11.49 -4.87
N HIS A 111 14.29 12.12 -4.37
CA HIS A 111 12.93 11.91 -4.84
C HIS A 111 12.78 12.30 -6.31
N GLU A 112 13.21 13.51 -6.69
CA GLU A 112 13.14 13.99 -8.07
C GLU A 112 13.91 13.10 -9.04
N GLU A 113 15.13 12.68 -8.68
CA GLU A 113 15.93 11.79 -9.50
C GLU A 113 15.25 10.43 -9.71
N LYS A 114 14.79 9.81 -8.62
CA LYS A 114 14.14 8.49 -8.69
C LYS A 114 12.81 8.56 -9.42
N LYS A 115 12.05 9.64 -9.23
CA LYS A 115 10.78 9.88 -9.91
C LYS A 115 10.97 10.02 -11.43
N ARG A 116 11.96 10.80 -11.86
CA ARG A 116 12.29 10.92 -13.30
C ARG A 116 12.62 9.58 -13.93
N LYS A 117 13.44 8.76 -13.26
CA LYS A 117 13.77 7.41 -13.74
C LYS A 117 12.54 6.52 -13.77
N TRP A 118 11.72 6.58 -12.72
CA TRP A 118 10.50 5.79 -12.59
C TRP A 118 9.54 6.04 -13.75
N ASP A 119 9.28 7.32 -14.05
CA ASP A 119 8.37 7.70 -15.14
C ASP A 119 8.86 7.19 -16.50
N VAL A 120 10.18 7.22 -16.75
CA VAL A 120 10.77 6.66 -17.98
C VAL A 120 10.55 5.15 -18.08
N VAL A 121 10.75 4.40 -16.99
CA VAL A 121 10.59 2.94 -16.99
C VAL A 121 9.11 2.56 -17.08
N MET A 122 8.21 3.32 -16.43
CA MET A 122 6.76 3.15 -16.57
C MET A 122 6.28 3.37 -18.01
N GLU A 123 6.81 4.39 -18.69
CA GLU A 123 6.49 4.65 -20.10
C GLU A 123 6.93 3.48 -20.98
N ARG A 124 8.14 2.95 -20.76
CA ARG A 124 8.64 1.77 -21.48
C ARG A 124 7.81 0.52 -21.20
N LEU A 125 7.40 0.29 -19.95
CA LEU A 125 6.50 -0.81 -19.60
C LEU A 125 5.16 -0.68 -20.35
N ALA A 126 4.61 0.52 -20.43
CA ALA A 126 3.37 0.77 -21.15
C ALA A 126 3.51 0.55 -22.66
N GLU A 127 4.64 0.91 -23.25
CA GLU A 127 4.94 0.64 -24.66
C GLU A 127 5.15 -0.84 -24.95
N ASP A 128 5.85 -1.54 -24.07
CA ASP A 128 6.13 -2.98 -24.16
C ASP A 128 4.84 -3.82 -24.09
N VAL A 129 3.95 -3.48 -23.16
CA VAL A 129 2.63 -4.12 -23.08
C VAL A 129 1.72 -3.71 -24.23
N GLY A 130 1.78 -2.44 -24.65
CA GLY A 130 1.08 -1.91 -25.81
C GLY A 130 -0.46 -2.00 -25.75
N GLY A 131 -1.09 -1.74 -26.89
CA GLY A 131 -2.54 -1.85 -27.06
C GLY A 131 -3.35 -0.92 -26.13
N TYR A 132 -4.53 -1.37 -25.74
CA TYR A 132 -5.40 -0.63 -24.82
C TYR A 132 -4.85 -0.65 -23.38
N LEU A 133 -4.28 -1.78 -22.93
CA LEU A 133 -3.72 -1.92 -21.59
C LEU A 133 -2.55 -0.95 -21.33
N GLY A 134 -1.65 -0.78 -22.31
CA GLY A 134 -0.58 0.21 -22.25
C GLY A 134 -1.09 1.65 -22.18
N ARG A 135 -2.17 1.99 -22.91
CA ARG A 135 -2.79 3.33 -22.83
C ARG A 135 -3.39 3.59 -21.44
N VAL A 136 -4.12 2.63 -20.89
CA VAL A 136 -4.69 2.74 -19.53
C VAL A 136 -3.58 2.91 -18.49
N LEU A 137 -2.45 2.20 -18.63
CA LEU A 137 -1.29 2.37 -17.75
C LEU A 137 -0.74 3.80 -17.80
N LYS A 138 -0.53 4.37 -19.00
CA LYS A 138 -0.06 5.77 -19.14
C LYS A 138 -1.01 6.78 -18.51
N GLU A 139 -2.31 6.57 -18.68
CA GLU A 139 -3.34 7.45 -18.10
C GLU A 139 -3.35 7.38 -16.56
N VAL A 140 -3.29 6.19 -15.99
CA VAL A 140 -3.19 5.98 -14.54
C VAL A 140 -1.96 6.68 -13.97
N VAL A 141 -0.80 6.47 -14.58
CA VAL A 141 0.46 7.10 -14.12
C VAL A 141 0.36 8.62 -14.18
N ARG A 142 -0.15 9.18 -15.29
CA ARG A 142 -0.32 10.63 -15.45
C ARG A 142 -1.26 11.21 -14.39
N GLU A 143 -2.37 10.53 -14.10
CA GLU A 143 -3.32 11.00 -13.08
C GLU A 143 -2.76 10.88 -11.66
N MET A 144 -2.04 9.80 -11.36
CA MET A 144 -1.39 9.64 -10.06
C MET A 144 -0.33 10.73 -9.84
N ASN A 145 0.39 11.14 -10.88
CA ASN A 145 1.33 12.26 -10.83
C ASN A 145 0.63 13.63 -10.67
N GLY A 146 -0.61 13.77 -11.13
CA GLY A 146 -1.39 15.01 -11.00
C GLY A 146 -2.11 15.18 -9.66
N ARG A 147 -2.23 14.11 -8.86
CA ARG A 147 -2.89 14.14 -7.53
C ARG A 147 -1.89 14.62 -6.47
N VAL A 148 -1.63 15.92 -6.46
CA VAL A 148 -0.91 16.62 -5.39
C VAL A 148 -1.69 16.40 -4.07
N GLY A 149 -1.10 15.68 -3.11
CA GLY A 149 -1.64 15.58 -1.74
C GLY A 149 -1.80 14.18 -1.15
N LEU A 150 -1.65 13.11 -1.93
CA LEU A 150 -1.50 11.75 -1.37
C LEU A 150 -0.01 11.46 -1.16
N VAL A 151 0.54 12.03 -0.08
CA VAL A 151 1.89 11.73 0.40
C VAL A 151 1.98 10.22 0.65
N GLY A 152 2.61 9.49 -0.28
CA GLY A 152 2.92 8.07 -0.10
C GLY A 152 2.90 7.15 -1.32
N SER A 153 2.57 7.57 -2.54
CA SER A 153 2.33 6.56 -3.61
C SER A 153 2.74 6.93 -5.04
N GLU A 154 3.69 7.86 -5.26
CA GLU A 154 4.13 8.17 -6.63
C GLU A 154 5.04 7.11 -7.26
N MET A 155 5.73 6.32 -6.43
CA MET A 155 6.58 5.19 -6.84
C MET A 155 6.11 3.91 -6.14
N ASN A 156 4.84 3.57 -6.36
CA ASN A 156 4.19 2.39 -5.83
C ASN A 156 3.59 1.57 -6.97
N LEU A 157 4.34 0.55 -7.42
CA LEU A 157 3.97 -0.27 -8.55
C LEU A 157 2.64 -0.99 -8.31
N GLU A 158 2.47 -1.57 -7.12
CA GLU A 158 1.25 -2.29 -6.76
C GLU A 158 0.02 -1.37 -6.79
N GLY A 159 0.16 -0.16 -6.26
CA GLY A 159 -0.89 0.86 -6.31
C GLY A 159 -1.30 1.21 -7.74
N VAL A 160 -0.31 1.43 -8.62
CA VAL A 160 -0.57 1.70 -10.04
C VAL A 160 -1.28 0.52 -10.70
N LEU A 161 -0.80 -0.71 -10.49
CA LEU A 161 -1.36 -1.89 -11.15
C LEU A 161 -2.77 -2.23 -10.66
N ASN A 162 -3.08 -1.98 -9.40
CA ASN A 162 -4.42 -2.11 -8.86
C ASN A 162 -5.39 -1.09 -9.48
N GLU A 163 -4.96 0.15 -9.67
CA GLU A 163 -5.75 1.19 -10.33
C GLU A 163 -5.98 0.85 -11.82
N VAL A 164 -4.94 0.38 -12.52
CA VAL A 164 -5.06 -0.13 -13.90
C VAL A 164 -6.06 -1.28 -13.95
N GLY A 165 -5.94 -2.26 -13.06
CA GLY A 165 -6.88 -3.37 -12.96
C GLY A 165 -8.31 -2.88 -12.80
N THR A 166 -8.55 -1.94 -11.87
CA THR A 166 -9.86 -1.36 -11.60
C THR A 166 -10.48 -0.71 -12.84
N ARG A 167 -9.72 0.06 -13.62
CA ARG A 167 -10.21 0.69 -14.87
C ARG A 167 -10.52 -0.33 -15.95
N MET A 168 -9.64 -1.31 -16.11
CA MET A 168 -9.84 -2.42 -17.05
C MET A 168 -11.12 -3.22 -16.74
N TYR A 169 -11.61 -3.20 -15.50
CA TYR A 169 -12.87 -3.81 -15.10
C TYR A 169 -14.08 -2.88 -15.20
N ALA A 170 -13.92 -1.58 -14.96
CA ALA A 170 -15.02 -0.62 -14.97
C ALA A 170 -15.55 -0.30 -16.38
N GLU A 171 -14.74 -0.51 -17.42
CA GLU A 171 -15.13 -0.28 -18.82
C GLU A 171 -15.77 -1.51 -19.50
N LYS A 172 -16.18 -2.55 -18.75
CA LYS A 172 -16.96 -3.70 -19.23
C LYS A 172 -18.41 -3.64 -18.74
#